data_AF-A0A504YGF8-F1
#
_entry.id   AF-A0A504YGF8-F1
#
_cell.length_a   1.000
_cell.length_b   1.000
_cell.length_c   1.000
_cell.angle_alpha   90.00
_cell.angle_beta   90.00
_cell.angle_gamma   90.00
#
_symmetry.space_group_name_H-M   'P 1'
#
loop_
_entity.id
_entity.type
_entity.pdbx_description
1 polymer ?
#
loop_
_entity_poly.entity_id
_entity_poly.type
_entity_poly.pdbx_seq_one_letter_code
_entity_poly.pdbx_strand_id
1 'polypeptide(L)'
;MVGVSAVSGTGCATTPVDPEVLELQKKLYKEQLIKQATIKRGSKYYPVSIEPFALERDRLALPFTDEDRALRKQWITDQALSAREPVAVPEWTRVNIFRRIYRKPFDALTSMIKPIVGPEYSRYFRWTAPKVFWTLALSWTLWYQVKYVPKTWEYSRRGIRIEQAYKPKIHPGQPDFPNSPRLTRDFAMEDFDRRVTFRGPNLVTSGP
;
A
#
# COMPACT_ATOMS: atom_id res chain seq x y z
N MET A 1 48.22 -51.66 -63.03
CA MET A 1 46.75 -51.56 -63.13
C MET A 1 46.15 -52.74 -62.38
N VAL A 2 45.51 -52.50 -61.22
CA VAL A 2 44.32 -53.19 -60.68
C VAL A 2 44.04 -52.57 -59.31
N GLY A 3 42.84 -51.99 -59.18
CA GLY A 3 42.01 -51.99 -57.95
C GLY A 3 42.48 -51.20 -56.73
N VAL A 4 42.03 -49.94 -56.61
CA VAL A 4 41.86 -49.28 -55.32
C VAL A 4 40.61 -49.88 -54.67
N SER A 5 40.78 -50.73 -53.66
CA SER A 5 39.68 -51.19 -52.81
C SER A 5 39.38 -50.11 -51.77
N ALA A 6 38.25 -49.43 -51.95
CA ALA A 6 37.70 -48.47 -51.01
C ALA A 6 37.38 -49.16 -49.67
N VAL A 7 37.95 -48.64 -48.59
CA VAL A 7 37.49 -48.92 -47.23
C VAL A 7 36.17 -48.19 -47.07
N SER A 8 35.07 -48.93 -47.21
CA SER A 8 33.72 -48.45 -46.94
C SER A 8 33.61 -48.07 -45.47
N GLY A 9 33.38 -46.79 -45.21
CA GLY A 9 33.00 -46.32 -43.88
C GLY A 9 31.72 -47.01 -43.44
N THR A 10 31.81 -47.80 -42.38
CA THR A 10 30.66 -48.34 -41.67
C THR A 10 29.88 -47.16 -41.09
N GLY A 11 28.79 -46.79 -41.77
CA GLY A 11 27.80 -45.88 -41.23
C GLY A 11 27.30 -46.43 -39.90
N CYS A 12 27.47 -45.63 -38.84
CA CYS A 12 26.91 -45.93 -37.53
C CYS A 12 25.38 -46.04 -37.69
N ALA A 13 24.86 -47.27 -37.60
CA ALA A 13 23.43 -47.51 -37.64
C ALA A 13 22.79 -46.79 -36.44
N THR A 14 22.02 -45.75 -36.70
CA THR A 14 21.22 -45.07 -35.69
C THR A 14 20.18 -46.08 -35.18
N THR A 15 20.42 -46.68 -34.03
CA THR A 15 19.40 -47.45 -33.33
C THR A 15 18.19 -46.53 -33.09
N PRO A 16 16.95 -46.97 -33.35
CA PRO A 16 15.78 -46.16 -33.05
C PRO A 16 15.80 -45.80 -31.56
N VAL A 17 15.79 -44.49 -31.25
CA VAL A 17 15.75 -44.01 -29.87
C VAL A 17 14.43 -44.47 -29.27
N ASP A 18 14.49 -45.07 -28.09
CA ASP A 18 13.30 -45.54 -27.39
C ASP A 18 12.27 -44.40 -27.27
N PRO A 19 10.98 -44.67 -27.54
CA PRO A 19 9.95 -43.63 -27.58
C PRO A 19 9.84 -42.86 -26.25
N GLU A 20 10.06 -43.55 -25.13
CA GLU A 20 10.07 -42.95 -23.79
C GLU A 20 11.19 -41.92 -23.62
N VAL A 21 12.39 -42.23 -24.11
CA VAL A 21 13.54 -41.31 -24.06
C VAL A 21 13.26 -40.05 -24.86
N LEU A 22 12.60 -40.20 -26.01
CA LEU A 22 12.22 -39.08 -26.88
C LEU A 22 11.15 -38.18 -26.22
N GLU A 23 10.18 -38.76 -25.52
CA GLU A 23 9.19 -38.00 -24.74
C GLU A 23 9.84 -37.26 -23.56
N LEU A 24 10.76 -37.90 -22.85
CA LEU A 24 11.53 -37.27 -21.78
C LEU A 24 12.36 -36.09 -22.30
N GLN A 25 13.03 -36.23 -23.44
CA GLN A 25 13.76 -35.14 -24.09
C GLN A 25 12.83 -33.97 -24.47
N LYS A 26 11.67 -34.25 -25.06
CA LYS A 26 10.66 -33.21 -25.38
C LYS A 26 10.18 -32.48 -24.14
N LYS A 27 9.94 -33.22 -23.04
CA LYS A 27 9.51 -32.64 -21.76
C LYS A 27 10.59 -31.74 -21.17
N LEU A 28 11.84 -32.21 -21.11
CA LEU A 28 12.98 -31.43 -20.62
C LEU A 28 13.21 -30.18 -21.47
N TYR A 29 13.12 -30.30 -22.79
CA TYR A 29 13.26 -29.16 -23.70
C TYR A 29 12.15 -28.12 -23.49
N LYS A 30 10.89 -28.56 -23.35
CA LYS A 30 9.76 -27.68 -23.03
C LYS A 30 9.96 -26.96 -21.69
N GLU A 31 10.41 -27.67 -20.66
CA GLU A 31 10.70 -27.08 -19.35
C GLU A 31 11.84 -26.06 -19.42
N GLN A 32 12.90 -26.35 -20.19
CA GLN A 32 13.99 -25.40 -20.44
C GLN A 32 13.50 -24.14 -21.15
N LEU A 33 12.67 -24.28 -22.19
CA LEU A 33 12.08 -23.12 -22.89
C LEU A 33 11.21 -22.27 -21.95
N ILE A 34 10.38 -22.89 -21.11
CA ILE A 34 9.56 -22.18 -20.14
C ILE A 34 10.46 -21.43 -19.15
N LYS A 35 11.47 -22.09 -18.59
CA LYS A 35 12.44 -21.46 -17.67
C LYS A 35 13.13 -20.26 -18.32
N GLN A 36 13.60 -20.42 -19.57
CA GLN A 36 14.25 -19.34 -20.30
C GLN A 36 13.30 -18.16 -20.55
N ALA A 37 12.05 -18.42 -20.95
CA ALA A 37 11.05 -17.39 -21.15
C ALA A 37 10.76 -16.61 -19.85
N THR A 38 10.63 -17.33 -18.73
CA THR A 38 10.42 -16.72 -17.40
C THR A 38 11.60 -15.87 -16.96
N ILE A 39 12.84 -16.35 -17.15
CA ILE A 39 14.05 -15.63 -16.76
C ILE A 39 14.26 -14.39 -17.62
N LYS A 40 14.09 -14.51 -18.94
CA LYS A 40 14.27 -13.39 -19.88
C LYS A 40 13.16 -12.33 -19.75
N ARG A 41 11.98 -12.66 -19.23
CA ARG A 41 10.84 -11.72 -19.11
C ARG A 41 10.57 -10.93 -20.41
N GLY A 42 10.73 -11.58 -21.57
CA GLY A 42 10.52 -10.97 -22.88
C GLY A 42 11.74 -10.30 -23.52
N SER A 43 12.91 -10.22 -22.86
CA SER A 43 14.14 -9.73 -23.49
C SER A 43 14.80 -10.81 -24.37
N LYS A 44 15.55 -10.38 -25.39
CA LYS A 44 16.36 -11.27 -26.23
C LYS A 44 17.48 -11.95 -25.43
N TYR A 45 18.09 -11.19 -24.52
CA TYR A 45 19.22 -11.59 -23.68
C TYR A 45 18.76 -11.97 -22.27
N TYR A 46 19.59 -12.69 -21.53
CA TYR A 46 19.37 -12.92 -20.10
C TYR A 46 19.51 -11.62 -19.31
N PRO A 47 18.81 -11.47 -18.18
CA PRO A 47 19.04 -10.34 -17.29
C PRO A 47 20.49 -10.39 -16.80
N VAL A 48 21.23 -9.32 -17.06
CA VAL A 48 22.59 -9.13 -16.55
C VAL A 48 22.56 -8.01 -15.51
N SER A 49 23.33 -8.16 -14.43
CA SER A 49 23.57 -7.05 -13.51
C SER A 49 24.46 -6.04 -14.22
N ILE A 50 23.99 -4.81 -14.36
CA ILE A 50 24.78 -3.72 -14.97
C ILE A 50 25.94 -3.34 -14.04
N GLU A 51 25.75 -3.48 -12.72
CA GLU A 51 26.78 -3.23 -11.72
C GLU A 51 27.88 -4.30 -11.77
N PRO A 52 29.13 -3.92 -12.11
CA PRO A 52 30.26 -4.84 -12.06
C PRO A 52 30.61 -5.17 -10.60
N PHE A 53 30.74 -6.46 -10.27
CA PHE A 53 31.14 -6.95 -8.95
C PHE A 53 30.34 -6.31 -7.79
N ALA A 54 29.02 -6.45 -7.81
CA ALA A 54 28.14 -5.87 -6.79
C ALA A 54 28.46 -6.37 -5.38
N LEU A 55 28.73 -7.67 -5.26
CA LEU A 55 28.99 -8.34 -4.00
C LEU A 55 30.48 -8.32 -3.66
N GLU A 56 30.80 -8.18 -2.38
CA GLU A 56 32.19 -8.23 -1.89
C GLU A 56 32.85 -9.59 -2.17
N ARG A 57 32.07 -10.68 -2.08
CA ARG A 57 32.56 -12.03 -2.35
C ARG A 57 33.12 -12.17 -3.76
N ASP A 58 32.54 -11.50 -4.75
CA ASP A 58 32.97 -11.61 -6.15
C ASP A 58 34.32 -10.91 -6.36
N ARG A 59 34.64 -9.93 -5.50
CA ARG A 59 35.93 -9.22 -5.46
C ARG A 59 37.01 -9.99 -4.70
N LEU A 60 36.61 -10.89 -3.80
CA LEU A 60 37.50 -11.66 -2.92
C LEU A 60 37.75 -13.09 -3.43
N ALA A 61 36.78 -13.69 -4.13
CA ALA A 61 36.83 -15.08 -4.58
C ALA A 61 37.74 -15.30 -5.80
N LEU A 62 37.94 -14.26 -6.60
CA LEU A 62 38.80 -14.26 -7.80
C LEU A 62 39.87 -13.18 -7.64
N PRO A 63 41.05 -13.33 -8.28
CA PRO A 63 42.04 -12.26 -8.29
C PRO A 63 41.44 -11.02 -8.94
N PHE A 64 41.20 -9.98 -8.14
CA PHE A 64 40.58 -8.74 -8.58
C PHE A 64 41.56 -7.93 -9.43
N THR A 65 41.45 -8.09 -10.75
CA THR A 65 42.37 -7.51 -11.72
C THR A 65 42.30 -5.98 -11.72
N ASP A 66 43.33 -5.33 -12.28
CA ASP A 66 43.35 -3.88 -12.40
C ASP A 66 42.24 -3.36 -13.34
N GLU A 67 41.87 -4.15 -14.35
CA GLU A 67 40.75 -3.87 -15.26
C GLU A 67 39.41 -3.88 -14.52
N ASP A 68 39.16 -4.91 -13.70
CA ASP A 68 37.95 -5.02 -12.89
C ASP A 68 37.82 -3.85 -11.90
N ARG A 69 38.95 -3.40 -11.34
CA ARG A 69 39.02 -2.23 -10.46
C ARG A 69 38.70 -0.93 -11.20
N ALA A 70 39.20 -0.78 -12.43
CA ALA A 70 38.88 0.37 -13.27
C ALA A 70 37.39 0.42 -13.63
N LEU A 71 36.79 -0.72 -14.00
CA LEU A 71 35.36 -0.84 -14.29
C LEU A 71 34.50 -0.50 -13.07
N ARG A 72 34.86 -1.00 -11.87
CA ARG A 72 34.15 -0.67 -10.64
C ARG A 72 34.27 0.82 -10.30
N LYS A 73 35.47 1.40 -10.47
CA LYS A 73 35.71 2.83 -10.25
C LYS A 73 34.85 3.67 -11.20
N GLN A 74 34.80 3.31 -12.48
CA GLN A 74 33.96 3.96 -13.48
C GLN A 74 32.48 3.89 -13.08
N TRP A 75 31.99 2.71 -12.70
CA TRP A 75 30.60 2.56 -12.26
C TRP A 75 30.26 3.48 -11.08
N ILE A 76 31.13 3.56 -10.07
CA ILE A 76 30.93 4.43 -8.91
C ILE A 76 30.94 5.91 -9.32
N THR A 77 31.82 6.32 -10.22
CA THR A 77 31.84 7.69 -10.72
C THR A 77 30.61 8.03 -11.56
N ASP A 78 30.08 7.07 -12.30
CA ASP A 78 28.88 7.24 -13.12
C ASP A 78 27.61 7.38 -12.26
N GLN A 79 27.64 6.93 -10.99
CA GLN A 79 26.56 7.20 -10.03
C GLN A 79 26.57 8.64 -9.50
N ALA A 80 27.62 9.42 -9.74
CA ALA A 80 27.65 10.81 -9.30
C ALA A 80 26.72 11.65 -10.18
N LEU A 81 25.65 12.18 -9.57
CA LEU A 81 24.72 13.06 -10.27
C LEU A 81 25.38 14.38 -10.65
N SER A 82 24.93 14.95 -11.77
CA SER A 82 25.37 16.28 -12.19
C SER A 82 24.93 17.36 -11.20
N ALA A 83 25.69 18.45 -11.06
CA ALA A 83 25.34 19.56 -10.17
C ALA A 83 23.98 20.22 -10.49
N ARG A 84 23.46 20.00 -11.70
CA ARG A 84 22.15 20.48 -12.15
C ARG A 84 21.00 19.65 -11.56
N GLU A 85 21.25 18.39 -11.23
CA GLU A 85 20.24 17.49 -10.69
C GLU A 85 20.16 17.67 -9.16
N PRO A 86 18.96 17.59 -8.56
CA PRO A 86 17.68 17.12 -9.11
C PRO A 86 16.84 18.22 -9.79
N VAL A 87 16.38 17.95 -11.02
CA VAL A 87 15.47 18.86 -11.76
C VAL A 87 14.02 18.43 -11.57
N ALA A 88 13.17 19.31 -11.04
CA ALA A 88 11.74 19.05 -10.92
C ALA A 88 11.04 19.28 -12.27
N VAL A 89 10.82 18.21 -13.03
CA VAL A 89 10.09 18.28 -14.31
C VAL A 89 8.57 18.23 -14.07
N PRO A 90 7.81 19.29 -14.41
CA PRO A 90 6.36 19.34 -14.15
C PRO A 90 5.57 18.35 -15.03
N GLU A 91 6.09 17.98 -16.19
CA GLU A 91 5.41 17.11 -17.15
C GLU A 91 5.25 15.66 -16.68
N TRP A 92 6.21 15.19 -15.87
CA TRP A 92 6.21 13.84 -15.29
C TRP A 92 5.28 13.73 -14.08
N THR A 93 4.84 14.85 -13.51
CA THR A 93 3.96 14.90 -12.34
C THR A 93 2.54 15.33 -12.68
N ARG A 94 2.09 15.03 -13.91
CA ARG A 94 0.72 15.31 -14.35
C ARG A 94 -0.29 14.61 -13.46
N VAL A 95 -1.25 15.39 -12.97
CA VAL A 95 -2.37 14.93 -12.14
C VAL A 95 -3.69 15.45 -12.66
N ASN A 96 -4.76 14.69 -12.38
CA ASN A 96 -6.15 15.02 -12.71
C ASN A 96 -6.56 16.39 -12.17
N ILE A 97 -7.50 17.06 -12.83
CA ILE A 97 -7.93 18.43 -12.50
C ILE A 97 -8.40 18.55 -11.04
N PHE A 98 -9.27 17.64 -10.57
CA PHE A 98 -9.70 17.61 -9.18
C PHE A 98 -8.53 17.49 -8.21
N ARG A 99 -7.53 16.68 -8.58
CA ARG A 99 -6.31 16.51 -7.80
C ARG A 99 -5.45 17.76 -7.77
N ARG A 100 -5.50 18.61 -8.79
CA ARG A 100 -4.83 19.91 -8.76
C ARG A 100 -5.53 20.86 -7.80
N ILE A 101 -6.86 20.92 -7.85
CA ILE A 101 -7.66 21.86 -7.04
C ILE A 101 -7.45 21.61 -5.55
N TYR A 102 -7.64 20.37 -5.06
CA TYR A 102 -7.48 20.11 -3.62
C TYR A 102 -6.01 20.15 -3.14
N ARG A 103 -5.03 19.96 -4.04
CA ARG A 103 -3.60 20.05 -3.70
C ARG A 103 -3.10 21.49 -3.62
N LYS A 104 -3.66 22.42 -4.39
CA LYS A 104 -3.21 23.83 -4.44
C LYS A 104 -2.93 24.48 -3.07
N PRO A 105 -3.83 24.41 -2.07
CA PRO A 105 -3.56 25.05 -0.77
C PRO A 105 -2.35 24.44 -0.06
N PHE A 106 -2.25 23.10 -0.06
CA PHE A 106 -1.13 22.39 0.57
C PHE A 106 0.18 22.55 -0.21
N ASP A 107 0.10 22.76 -1.53
CA ASP A 107 1.25 23.05 -2.36
C ASP A 107 1.83 24.43 -2.04
N ALA A 108 0.97 25.43 -1.82
CA ALA A 108 1.39 26.76 -1.38
C ALA A 108 2.05 26.72 0.00
N LEU A 109 1.46 25.99 0.95
CA LEU A 109 2.07 25.77 2.27
C LEU A 109 3.43 25.06 2.15
N THR A 110 3.51 24.03 1.29
CA THR A 110 4.77 23.32 1.05
C THR A 110 5.81 24.25 0.44
N SER A 111 5.44 25.12 -0.49
CA SER A 111 6.41 26.07 -1.09
C SER A 111 6.93 27.09 -0.09
N MET A 112 6.13 27.49 0.91
CA MET A 112 6.58 28.37 2.00
C MET A 112 7.54 27.65 2.95
N ILE A 113 7.33 26.37 3.22
CA ILE A 113 8.12 25.57 4.16
C ILE A 113 9.40 25.00 3.50
N LYS A 114 9.37 24.77 2.18
CA LYS A 114 10.47 24.21 1.39
C LYS A 114 11.84 24.91 1.62
N PRO A 115 11.97 26.24 1.67
CA PRO A 115 13.27 26.87 1.92
C PRO A 115 13.85 26.60 3.31
N ILE A 116 13.00 26.27 4.30
CA ILE A 116 13.42 26.04 5.68
C ILE A 116 13.85 24.59 5.88
N VAL A 117 13.06 23.65 5.36
CA VAL A 117 13.24 22.21 5.64
C VAL A 117 14.02 21.50 4.52
N GLY A 118 14.15 22.12 3.35
CA GLY A 118 14.83 21.54 2.20
C GLY A 118 13.95 20.63 1.33
N PRO A 119 14.47 20.20 0.16
CA PRO A 119 13.69 19.52 -0.87
C PRO A 119 13.22 18.13 -0.45
N GLU A 120 14.04 17.35 0.26
CA GLU A 120 13.69 15.98 0.63
C GLU A 120 12.55 15.93 1.63
N TYR A 121 12.66 16.69 2.72
CA TYR A 121 11.62 16.76 3.75
C TYR A 121 10.33 17.43 3.25
N SER A 122 10.43 18.39 2.33
CA SER A 122 9.23 19.02 1.72
C SER A 122 8.33 18.01 1.01
N ARG A 123 8.91 16.93 0.44
CA ARG A 123 8.15 15.84 -0.19
C ARG A 123 7.31 15.07 0.83
N TYR A 124 7.87 14.75 1.98
CA TYR A 124 7.16 14.07 3.06
C TYR A 124 6.07 14.96 3.66
N PHE A 125 6.36 16.25 3.86
CA PHE A 125 5.38 17.22 4.33
C PHE A 125 4.17 17.30 3.40
N ARG A 126 4.41 17.42 2.08
CA ARG A 126 3.34 17.47 1.07
C ARG A 126 2.41 16.24 1.11
N TRP A 127 2.94 15.07 1.45
CA TRP A 127 2.16 13.82 1.52
C TRP A 127 1.42 13.65 2.85
N THR A 128 2.00 14.12 3.95
CA THR A 128 1.47 13.96 5.31
C THR A 128 0.48 15.05 5.69
N ALA A 129 0.74 16.32 5.35
CA ALA A 129 -0.06 17.46 5.79
C ALA A 129 -1.55 17.36 5.42
N PRO A 130 -1.95 17.00 4.17
CA PRO A 130 -3.37 16.86 3.85
C PRO A 130 -4.05 15.75 4.64
N LYS A 131 -3.35 14.64 4.90
CA LYS A 131 -3.91 13.50 5.64
C LYS A 131 -4.15 13.88 7.10
N VAL A 132 -3.17 14.51 7.74
CA VAL A 132 -3.29 14.99 9.13
C VAL A 132 -4.43 16.00 9.23
N PHE A 133 -4.50 16.96 8.30
CA PHE A 133 -5.58 17.95 8.29
C PHE A 133 -6.97 17.31 8.16
N TRP A 134 -7.16 16.43 7.16
CA TRP A 134 -8.47 15.81 6.95
C TRP A 134 -8.86 14.82 8.05
N THR A 135 -7.90 14.07 8.60
CA THR A 135 -8.19 13.14 9.71
C THR A 135 -8.60 13.89 10.97
N LEU A 136 -7.93 14.98 11.29
CA LEU A 136 -8.25 15.83 12.43
C LEU A 136 -9.57 16.59 12.22
N ALA A 137 -9.81 17.15 11.03
CA ALA A 137 -11.08 17.78 10.69
C ALA A 137 -12.26 16.79 10.76
N LEU A 138 -12.08 15.57 10.25
CA LEU A 138 -13.08 14.51 10.36
C LEU A 138 -13.30 14.10 11.82
N SER A 139 -12.24 13.94 12.60
CA SER A 139 -12.34 13.61 14.03
C SER A 139 -13.13 14.66 14.81
N TRP A 140 -12.83 15.95 14.61
CA TRP A 140 -13.55 17.04 15.26
C TRP A 140 -15.00 17.17 14.82
N THR A 141 -15.29 16.99 13.53
CA THR A 141 -16.67 17.02 13.05
C THR A 141 -17.47 15.84 13.61
N LEU A 142 -16.91 14.62 13.62
CA LEU A 142 -17.54 13.46 14.26
C LEU A 142 -17.76 13.68 15.76
N TRP A 143 -16.75 14.21 16.47
CA TRP A 143 -16.87 14.51 17.89
C TRP A 143 -17.95 15.56 18.18
N TYR A 144 -17.98 16.63 17.39
CA TYR A 144 -19.00 17.67 17.49
C TYR A 144 -20.40 17.09 17.26
N GLN A 145 -20.55 16.26 16.22
CA GLN A 145 -21.80 15.57 15.90
C GLN A 145 -22.26 14.68 17.06
N VAL A 146 -21.36 13.94 17.70
CA VAL A 146 -21.70 13.07 18.83
C VAL A 146 -22.04 13.86 20.10
N LYS A 147 -21.32 14.95 20.37
CA LYS A 147 -21.40 15.68 21.64
C LYS A 147 -22.56 16.67 21.71
N TYR A 148 -22.82 17.41 20.63
CA TYR A 148 -23.71 18.58 20.68
C TYR A 148 -25.02 18.40 19.93
N VAL A 149 -25.15 17.39 19.07
CA VAL A 149 -26.41 17.17 18.36
C VAL A 149 -27.46 16.67 19.36
N PRO A 150 -28.59 17.39 19.52
CA PRO A 150 -29.64 16.99 20.45
C PRO A 150 -30.23 15.66 20.01
N LYS A 151 -30.33 14.73 20.96
CA LYS A 151 -30.82 13.36 20.73
C LYS A 151 -32.29 13.24 21.07
N THR A 152 -33.10 14.15 20.56
CA THR A 152 -34.56 14.17 20.75
C THR A 152 -35.25 13.70 19.48
N TRP A 153 -36.46 13.15 19.61
CA TRP A 153 -37.20 12.57 18.47
C TRP A 153 -37.36 13.52 17.26
N GLU A 154 -37.50 14.84 17.47
CA GLU A 154 -37.59 15.84 16.38
C GLU A 154 -36.31 15.94 15.54
N TYR A 155 -35.17 15.73 16.17
CA TYR A 155 -33.85 15.81 15.56
C TYR A 155 -33.27 14.40 15.31
N SER A 156 -34.04 13.33 15.54
CA SER A 156 -33.63 11.92 15.45
C SER A 156 -32.98 11.54 14.12
N ARG A 157 -33.36 12.22 13.02
CA ARG A 157 -32.81 12.00 11.67
C ARG A 157 -31.54 12.80 11.36
N ARG A 158 -31.12 13.69 12.25
CA ARG A 158 -29.95 14.57 12.07
C ARG A 158 -28.82 14.07 12.98
N GLY A 159 -27.71 13.61 12.39
CA GLY A 159 -26.48 13.29 13.12
C GLY A 159 -26.24 11.80 13.42
N ILE A 160 -25.18 11.54 14.19
CA ILE A 160 -24.71 10.19 14.52
C ILE A 160 -25.31 9.76 15.87
N ARG A 161 -26.08 8.67 15.85
CA ARG A 161 -26.71 8.11 17.04
C ARG A 161 -25.75 7.17 17.76
N ILE A 162 -25.24 7.63 18.90
CA ILE A 162 -24.54 6.77 19.86
C ILE A 162 -25.45 6.59 21.06
N GLU A 163 -26.07 5.43 21.10
CA GLU A 163 -26.81 4.93 22.24
C GLU A 163 -25.99 3.83 22.91
N GLN A 164 -25.99 3.79 24.23
CA GLN A 164 -25.39 2.67 24.95
C GLN A 164 -26.33 1.47 24.76
N ALA A 165 -26.07 0.69 23.71
CA ALA A 165 -26.85 -0.50 23.38
C ALA A 165 -26.73 -1.60 24.45
N TYR A 166 -25.75 -1.49 25.35
CA TYR A 166 -25.50 -2.48 26.39
C TYR A 166 -25.78 -1.91 27.78
N LYS A 167 -26.52 -2.70 28.54
CA LYS A 167 -26.60 -2.61 29.99
C LYS A 167 -25.19 -2.84 30.57
N PRO A 168 -24.66 -2.00 31.49
CA PRO A 168 -23.39 -2.30 32.12
C PRO A 168 -23.49 -3.65 32.84
N LYS A 169 -22.46 -4.49 32.69
CA LYS A 169 -22.40 -5.78 33.38
C LYS A 169 -22.12 -5.49 34.85
N ILE A 170 -23.10 -5.80 35.70
CA ILE A 170 -22.95 -5.72 37.15
C ILE A 170 -22.61 -7.11 37.67
N HIS A 171 -21.59 -7.19 38.50
CA HIS A 171 -21.12 -8.44 39.11
C HIS A 171 -21.47 -8.48 40.62
N PRO A 172 -21.61 -9.67 41.21
CA PRO A 172 -21.78 -9.81 42.66
C PRO A 172 -20.64 -9.12 43.41
N GLY A 173 -20.96 -8.30 44.41
CA GLY A 173 -19.99 -7.55 45.22
C GLY A 173 -19.77 -6.08 44.81
N GLN A 174 -20.35 -5.62 43.70
CA GLN A 174 -20.44 -4.20 43.37
C GLN A 174 -21.58 -3.53 44.15
N PRO A 175 -21.48 -2.22 44.50
CA PRO A 175 -22.47 -1.54 45.34
C PRO A 175 -23.88 -1.52 44.74
N ASP A 176 -23.99 -1.60 43.40
CA ASP A 176 -25.27 -1.55 42.69
C ASP A 176 -25.91 -2.94 42.49
N PHE A 177 -25.25 -4.04 42.87
CA PHE A 177 -25.82 -5.40 42.81
C PHE A 177 -26.80 -5.63 43.99
N PRO A 178 -28.02 -6.18 43.80
CA PRO A 178 -28.56 -6.86 42.61
C PRO A 178 -29.43 -5.97 41.71
N ASN A 179 -29.49 -4.66 41.96
CA ASN A 179 -30.41 -3.77 41.25
C ASN A 179 -30.05 -3.72 39.76
N SER A 180 -31.06 -3.82 38.90
CA SER A 180 -30.84 -3.60 37.48
C SER A 180 -30.52 -2.10 37.27
N PRO A 181 -29.43 -1.76 36.57
CA PRO A 181 -29.13 -0.39 36.21
C PRO A 181 -30.30 0.11 35.38
N ARG A 182 -30.98 1.16 35.88
CA ARG A 182 -32.06 1.82 35.15
C ARG A 182 -31.45 2.47 33.92
N LEU A 183 -32.01 2.19 32.75
CA LEU A 183 -31.66 2.93 31.55
C LEU A 183 -31.97 4.40 31.82
N THR A 184 -30.97 5.28 31.69
CA THR A 184 -31.18 6.72 31.86
C THR A 184 -32.11 7.30 30.80
N ARG A 185 -32.32 6.57 29.70
CA ARG A 185 -33.20 6.91 28.59
C ARG A 185 -33.76 5.67 27.92
N ASP A 186 -35.07 5.60 27.74
CA ASP A 186 -35.72 4.52 27.03
C ASP A 186 -35.45 4.61 25.53
N PHE A 187 -34.99 3.49 24.97
CA PHE A 187 -34.75 3.32 23.53
C PHE A 187 -36.06 3.57 22.77
N ALA A 188 -36.00 4.36 21.69
CA ALA A 188 -37.12 4.82 20.86
C ALA A 188 -38.04 5.92 21.43
N MET A 189 -38.08 6.18 22.74
CA MET A 189 -38.90 7.27 23.29
C MET A 189 -38.26 8.65 23.13
N GLU A 190 -36.93 8.76 23.10
CA GLU A 190 -36.18 9.99 22.77
C GLU A 190 -36.76 11.30 23.38
N ASP A 191 -37.07 11.24 24.69
CA ASP A 191 -37.66 12.34 25.48
C ASP A 191 -39.06 12.81 25.01
N PHE A 192 -39.75 12.03 24.17
CA PHE A 192 -41.13 12.28 23.75
C PHE A 192 -42.07 12.39 24.96
N ASP A 193 -41.95 11.47 25.92
CA ASP A 193 -42.79 11.44 27.12
C ASP A 193 -42.60 12.65 28.04
N ARG A 194 -41.44 13.32 27.97
CA ARG A 194 -41.13 14.52 28.77
C ARG A 194 -41.79 15.79 28.24
N ARG A 195 -42.50 15.72 27.10
CA ARG A 195 -43.16 16.89 26.52
C ARG A 195 -44.43 17.25 27.26
N VAL A 196 -44.61 18.55 27.41
CA VAL A 196 -45.82 19.16 27.99
C VAL A 196 -46.72 19.72 26.89
N THR A 197 -46.23 19.89 25.66
CA THR A 197 -46.93 20.58 24.57
C THR A 197 -48.19 19.88 24.07
N PHE A 198 -48.29 18.55 24.18
CA PHE A 198 -49.47 17.77 23.80
C PHE A 198 -50.32 17.35 25.01
N ARG A 199 -49.92 17.72 26.22
CA ARG A 199 -50.72 17.49 27.42
C ARG A 199 -51.75 18.61 27.45
N GLY A 200 -52.99 18.29 27.06
CA GLY A 200 -54.11 19.24 27.14
C GLY A 200 -54.26 19.82 28.57
N PRO A 201 -55.05 20.89 28.75
CA PRO A 201 -55.13 21.65 30.00
C PRO A 201 -55.56 20.84 31.25
N ASN A 202 -56.03 19.59 31.08
CA ASN A 202 -56.71 18.82 32.11
C ASN A 202 -55.93 17.60 32.64
N LEU A 203 -54.64 17.43 32.34
CA LEU A 203 -53.87 16.31 32.88
C LEU A 203 -52.98 16.77 34.05
N VAL A 204 -53.54 16.63 35.25
CA VAL A 204 -52.83 16.67 36.54
C VAL A 204 -51.76 15.59 36.52
N THR A 205 -50.50 15.99 36.68
CA THR A 205 -49.41 15.05 36.93
C THR A 205 -49.61 14.48 38.32
N SER A 206 -50.13 13.25 38.43
CA SER A 206 -49.85 12.43 39.59
C SER A 206 -48.34 12.16 39.57
N GLY A 207 -47.60 12.87 40.41
CA GLY A 207 -46.25 12.47 40.80
C GLY A 207 -46.09 12.72 42.30
N PRO A 208 -45.08 12.11 42.95
CA PRO A 208 -44.20 11.02 42.50
C PRO A 208 -44.78 9.61 42.71
#